data_AF-A0A6I3BM96-F1
#
_entry.id   AF-A0A6I3BM96-F1
#
_cell.length_a   1.000
_cell.length_b   1.000
_cell.length_c   1.000
_cell.angle_alpha   90.00
_cell.angle_beta   90.00
_cell.angle_gamma   90.00
#
_symmetry.space_group_name_H-M   'P 1'
#
loop_
_entity.id
_entity.type
_entity.pdbx_description
1 polymer ?
#
loop_
_entity_poly.entity_id
_entity_poly.type
_entity_poly.pdbx_seq_one_letter_code
_entity_poly.pdbx_strand_id
1 'polypeptide(L)' 'MARIPNPFSFLFSKPQKEELVVEYVIREHHKGRSLTEILEDHYVTNRFSADQVQRVLDHPEVIHAVGEDTIAAIRGSSI' A
#
# COMPACT_ATOMS: atom_id res chain seq x y z
N MET A 1 -12.50 -12.81 25.78
CA MET A 1 -12.27 -11.39 25.42
C MET A 1 -11.38 -11.35 24.20
N ALA A 2 -11.90 -10.96 23.04
CA ALA A 2 -11.10 -10.86 21.82
C ALA A 2 -10.25 -9.58 21.86
N ARG A 3 -8.92 -9.73 21.82
CA ARG A 3 -7.98 -8.63 21.75
C ARG A 3 -8.01 -8.09 20.32
N ILE A 4 -8.63 -6.93 20.11
CA ILE A 4 -8.59 -6.22 18.84
C ILE A 4 -7.13 -5.84 18.59
N PRO A 5 -6.47 -6.31 17.52
CA PRO A 5 -5.12 -5.89 17.22
C PRO A 5 -5.11 -4.39 16.94
N ASN A 6 -4.13 -3.68 17.51
CA ASN A 6 -3.98 -2.25 17.31
C ASN A 6 -3.58 -2.00 15.85
N PRO A 7 -4.36 -1.29 15.03
CA PRO A 7 -4.05 -1.04 13.63
C PRO A 7 -2.89 -0.05 13.44
N PHE A 8 -2.12 0.22 14.50
CA PHE A 8 -1.04 1.21 14.55
C PHE A 8 0.21 0.68 15.28
N SER A 9 0.32 -0.62 15.54
CA SER A 9 1.49 -1.20 16.25
C SER A 9 2.82 -1.03 15.51
N PHE A 10 2.79 -0.68 14.23
CA PHE A 10 3.97 -0.34 13.41
C PHE A 10 4.53 1.07 13.70
N LEU A 11 3.75 2.01 14.25
CA LEU A 11 4.19 3.41 14.49
C LEU A 11 5.35 3.56 15.49
N PHE A 12 5.69 2.52 16.24
CA PHE A 12 6.74 2.52 17.27
C PHE A 12 7.85 1.48 17.03
N SER A 13 7.79 0.74 15.93
CA SER A 13 8.83 -0.21 15.53
C SER A 13 9.77 0.45 14.52
N LYS A 14 11.06 0.10 14.52
CA LYS A 14 11.96 0.53 13.43
C LYS A 14 11.34 0.08 12.10
N PRO A 15 11.17 0.97 11.11
CA PRO A 15 10.45 0.61 9.91
C PRO A 15 11.21 -0.50 9.19
N GLN A 16 10.57 -1.65 9.04
CA GLN A 16 11.12 -2.71 8.20
C GLN A 16 11.15 -2.21 6.75
N LYS A 17 12.05 -2.74 5.93
CA LYS A 17 12.15 -2.35 4.51
C LYS A 17 10.79 -2.45 3.78
N GLU A 18 9.93 -3.36 4.24
CA GLU A 18 8.57 -3.56 3.77
C GLU A 18 7.62 -2.42 4.11
N GLU A 19 7.59 -1.97 5.37
CA GLU A 19 6.77 -0.82 5.79
C GLU A 19 7.14 0.45 5.01
N LEU A 20 8.43 0.67 4.73
CA LEU A 20 8.87 1.82 3.91
C LEU A 20 8.37 1.74 2.46
N VAL A 21 8.31 0.53 1.89
CA VAL A 21 7.81 0.32 0.53
C VAL A 21 6.29 0.44 0.50
N VAL A 22 5.58 -0.08 1.51
CA VAL A 22 4.14 0.11 1.68
C VAL A 22 3.81 1.61 1.76
N GLU A 23 4.48 2.35 2.63
CA GLU A 23 4.28 3.80 2.76
C GLU A 23 4.57 4.54 1.44
N TYR A 24 5.65 4.17 0.76
CA TYR A 24 5.99 4.71 -0.56
C TYR A 24 4.87 4.46 -1.58
N VAL A 25 4.40 3.22 -1.66
CA VAL A 25 3.36 2.82 -2.62
C VAL A 25 2.06 3.57 -2.37
N ILE A 26 1.60 3.63 -1.12
CA ILE A 26 0.38 4.36 -0.74
C ILE A 26 0.52 5.84 -1.07
N ARG A 27 1.66 6.45 -0.72
CA ARG A 27 1.92 7.87 -0.98
C ARG A 27 1.91 8.20 -2.47
N GLU A 28 2.56 7.39 -3.30
CA GLU A 28 2.58 7.64 -4.74
C GLU A 28 1.22 7.34 -5.39
N HIS A 29 0.47 6.37 -4.87
CA HIS A 29 -0.88 6.07 -5.35
C HIS A 29 -1.84 7.24 -5.11
N HIS A 30 -1.82 7.83 -3.91
CA HIS A 30 -2.63 9.03 -3.60
C HIS A 30 -2.29 10.26 -4.44
N LYS A 31 -1.13 10.28 -5.12
CA LYS A 31 -0.80 11.33 -6.11
C LYS A 31 -1.45 11.07 -7.48
N GLY A 32 -2.21 9.99 -7.63
CA GLY A 32 -2.88 9.60 -8.86
C GLY A 32 -2.03 8.75 -9.80
N ARG A 33 -0.86 8.25 -9.37
CA ARG A 33 -0.06 7.32 -10.17
C ARG A 33 -0.67 5.92 -10.11
N SER A 34 -0.55 5.18 -11.21
CA SER A 34 -1.05 3.80 -11.26
C SER A 34 -0.17 2.87 -10.41
N LEU A 35 -0.78 1.86 -9.80
CA LEU A 35 -0.05 0.91 -8.95
C LEU A 35 1.04 0.18 -9.74
N THR A 36 0.77 -0.19 -11.00
CA THR A 36 1.73 -0.84 -11.89
C THR A 36 2.99 0.00 -12.08
N GLU A 37 2.85 1.29 -12.41
CA GLU A 37 3.99 2.19 -12.59
C GLU A 37 4.80 2.35 -11.30
N ILE A 38 4.13 2.41 -10.15
CA ILE A 38 4.79 2.56 -8.84
C ILE A 38 5.60 1.31 -8.50
N LEU A 39 5.07 0.11 -8.78
CA LEU A 39 5.75 -1.15 -8.50
C LEU A 39 6.98 -1.37 -9.39
N GLU A 40 7.01 -0.75 -10.57
CA GLU A 40 8.14 -0.76 -11.50
C GLU A 40 9.22 0.28 -11.15
N ASP A 41 8.92 1.23 -10.24
CA ASP A 41 9.89 2.25 -9.86
C ASP A 41 11.18 1.63 -9.31
N HIS A 42 12.32 2.21 -9.67
CA HIS A 42 13.65 1.79 -9.18
C HIS A 42 13.74 1.73 -7.65
N TYR A 43 12.93 2.53 -6.94
CA TYR A 43 12.84 2.49 -5.49
C TYR A 43 12.32 1.13 -4.97
N VAL A 44 11.35 0.54 -5.67
CA VAL A 44 10.71 -0.73 -5.30
C VAL A 44 11.54 -1.90 -5.82
N THR A 45 11.86 -1.90 -7.11
CA THR A 45 12.56 -3.02 -7.78
C THR A 45 13.98 -3.28 -7.26
N ASN A 46 14.71 -2.24 -6.83
CA ASN A 46 16.03 -2.43 -6.21
C ASN A 46 15.98 -2.95 -4.77
N ARG A 47 14.81 -2.93 -4.12
CA ARG A 47 14.66 -3.34 -2.72
C ARG A 47 13.92 -4.65 -2.55
N PHE A 48 13.02 -4.98 -3.47
CA PHE A 48 12.05 -6.07 -3.34
C PHE A 48 12.19 -7.03 -4.52
N SER A 49 12.22 -8.32 -4.21
CA SER A 49 11.97 -9.38 -5.19
C SER A 49 10.49 -9.42 -5.58
N ALA A 50 10.16 -10.07 -6.70
CA ALA A 50 8.78 -10.21 -7.16
C ALA A 50 7.85 -10.80 -6.07
N ASP A 51 8.30 -11.82 -5.33
CA ASP A 51 7.52 -12.42 -4.23
C ASP A 51 7.29 -11.47 -3.05
N GLN A 52 8.22 -10.55 -2.82
CA GLN A 52 8.05 -9.52 -1.78
C GLN A 52 7.09 -8.42 -2.26
N VAL A 53 7.09 -8.09 -3.56
CA VAL A 53 6.10 -7.17 -4.14
C VAL A 53 4.68 -7.74 -4.00
N GLN A 54 4.49 -9.03 -4.24
CA GLN A 54 3.19 -9.67 -4.01
C GLN A 54 2.72 -9.52 -2.56
N ARG A 55 3.63 -9.71 -1.58
CA ARG A 55 3.31 -9.49 -0.17
C ARG A 55 2.93 -8.05 0.18
N VAL A 56 3.52 -7.06 -0.51
CA VAL A 56 3.13 -5.66 -0.38
C VAL A 56 1.69 -5.44 -0.86
N LEU A 57 1.28 -6.13 -1.94
CA LEU A 57 -0.10 -6.07 -2.43
C LEU A 57 -1.11 -6.71 -1.47
N ASP A 58 -0.70 -7.74 -0.73
CA ASP A 58 -1.51 -8.37 0.31
C ASP A 58 -1.60 -7.53 1.61
N HIS A 59 -0.85 -6.41 1.70
CA HIS A 59 -0.81 -5.60 2.89
C HIS A 59 -2.15 -4.86 3.10
N PRO A 60 -2.78 -4.97 4.29
CA PRO A 60 -4.11 -4.40 4.52
C PRO A 60 -4.22 -2.91 4.19
N GLU A 61 -3.16 -2.14 4.44
CA GLU A 61 -3.12 -0.70 4.17
C GLU A 61 -3.11 -0.37 2.67
N VAL A 62 -2.37 -1.15 1.87
CA VAL A 62 -2.35 -0.98 0.41
C VAL A 62 -3.73 -1.32 -0.15
N ILE A 63 -4.32 -2.42 0.31
CA ILE A 63 -5.69 -2.82 -0.06
C ILE A 63 -6.70 -1.73 0.29
N HIS A 64 -6.61 -1.13 1.48
CA HIS A 64 -7.51 -0.04 1.88
C HIS A 64 -7.33 1.20 1.01
N ALA A 65 -6.09 1.66 0.79
CA ALA A 65 -5.82 2.84 0.00
C ALA A 65 -6.33 2.70 -1.45
N VAL A 66 -6.03 1.57 -2.09
CA VAL A 66 -6.48 1.28 -3.46
C VAL A 66 -7.99 1.08 -3.53
N GLY A 67 -8.57 0.44 -2.50
CA GLY A 67 -10.02 0.21 -2.41
C GLY A 67 -10.82 1.50 -2.29
N GLU A 68 -10.38 2.45 -1.46
CA GLU A 68 -11.00 3.77 -1.31
C GLU A 68 -11.03 4.53 -2.64
N ASP A 69 -9.90 4.59 -3.34
CA ASP A 69 -9.81 5.28 -4.64
C ASP A 69 -10.68 4.58 -5.71
N THR A 70 -10.73 3.23 -5.70
CA THR A 70 -11.59 2.46 -6.60
C THR A 70 -13.08 2.74 -6.34
N ILE A 71 -13.50 2.77 -5.08
CA ILE A 71 -14.88 3.08 -4.68
C ILE A 71 -15.21 4.54 -5.03
N ALA A 72 -14.30 5.47 -4.79
CA ALA A 72 -14.47 6.88 -5.13
C ALA A 72 -14.64 7.07 -6.63
N ALA A 73 -13.83 6.38 -7.45
CA ALA A 73 -13.94 6.38 -8.90
C ALA A 73 -15.31 5.86 -9.37
N ILE A 74 -15.78 4.71 -8.86
CA ILE A 74 -17.09 4.14 -9.21
C ILE A 74 -18.23 5.10 -8.84
N ARG A 75 -18.18 5.72 -7.65
CA ARG A 75 -19.18 6.68 -7.21
C ARG A 75 -19.19 7.93 -8.09
N GLY A 76 -18.02 8.41 -8.50
CA GLY A 76 -17.87 9.57 -9.40
C GLY A 76 -18.32 9.28 -10.83
N SER A 77 -18.19 8.04 -11.31
CA SER A 77 -18.64 7.61 -12.63
C SER A 77 -20.14 7.26 -12.70
N SER A 78 -20.83 7.14 -11.57
CA SER A 78 -22.26 6.77 -11.50
C SER A 78 -23.22 7.96 -11.56
N ILE A 79 -22.85 9.07 -12.23
CA ILE A 79 -23.68 10.27 -12.42
C ILE A 79 -23.90 10.50 -13.91
#